data_AF-A0A2S5BEG3-F1
#
_entry.id   AF-A0A2S5BEG3-F1
#
_cell.length_a   1.000
_cell.length_b   1.000
_cell.length_c   1.000
_cell.angle_alpha   90.00
_cell.angle_beta   90.00
_cell.angle_gamma   90.00
#
_symmetry.space_group_name_H-M   'P 1'
#
loop_
_entity.id
_entity.type
_entity.pdbx_description
1 polymer ?
#
loop_
_entity_poly.entity_id
_entity_poly.type
_entity_poly.pdbx_seq_one_letter_code
_entity_poly.pdbx_strand_id
1 'polypeptide(L)'
;MSDLIDYEDDVLDTPAPATAAATSSTLDEAANADSKDQKGSYVGVHSTGFRDFLLKPELLRAISDMGFEHPSEVQQECIPQAILGMDVLCQAKSGMGKTAVFVTTTLQQIEPVDGEVSVIVLCHTRELAFQIKNEYARFSKYMPNVRTGVFYGGTSVKVDQELLKTKEKCPHIVVATPGRLNALVRDKSINGSSVRHFVLDECDKMLEQIG
;
A
#
# COMPACT_ATOMS: atom_id res chain seq x y z
N MET A 1 39.69 21.51 2.57
CA MET A 1 40.07 21.91 1.20
C MET A 1 39.39 20.90 0.30
N SER A 2 38.08 21.12 0.11
CA SER A 2 37.43 21.73 -1.08
C SER A 2 36.85 20.58 -1.91
N ASP A 3 35.55 20.29 -1.77
CA ASP A 3 34.48 20.89 -2.59
C ASP A 3 34.84 20.85 -4.08
N LEU A 4 34.12 20.03 -4.88
CA LEU A 4 33.32 20.55 -5.97
C LEU A 4 32.42 19.47 -6.60
N ILE A 5 31.16 19.85 -6.73
CA ILE A 5 30.13 19.30 -7.60
C ILE A 5 30.42 19.87 -9.00
N ASP A 6 30.42 19.06 -10.05
CA ASP A 6 30.27 19.54 -11.42
C ASP A 6 28.93 19.05 -11.98
N TYR A 7 28.03 20.02 -12.13
CA TYR A 7 26.89 20.00 -13.04
C TYR A 7 27.46 20.30 -14.43
N GLU A 8 27.14 19.48 -15.43
CA GLU A 8 27.14 19.95 -16.82
C GLU A 8 25.68 20.06 -17.30
N ASP A 9 25.36 21.30 -17.68
CA ASP A 9 24.14 21.78 -18.31
C ASP A 9 23.97 21.16 -19.69
N ASP A 10 22.77 20.64 -19.98
CA ASP A 10 22.27 20.61 -21.36
C ASP A 10 20.91 21.32 -21.40
N VAL A 11 20.99 22.60 -21.73
CA VAL A 11 19.89 23.48 -22.10
C VAL A 11 19.67 23.34 -23.60
N LEU A 12 18.51 22.85 -24.03
CA LEU A 12 18.02 23.06 -25.40
C LEU A 12 16.54 23.48 -25.40
N ASP A 13 16.41 24.81 -25.37
CA ASP A 13 15.68 25.64 -26.32
C ASP A 13 14.16 25.40 -26.56
N THR A 14 13.38 26.34 -26.03
CA THR A 14 11.99 26.61 -26.40
C THR A 14 11.93 27.65 -27.53
N PRO A 15 11.00 27.53 -28.50
CA PRO A 15 10.52 28.71 -29.21
C PRO A 15 9.09 29.08 -28.77
N ALA A 16 8.95 30.35 -28.40
CA ALA A 16 7.69 31.06 -28.17
C ALA A 16 7.05 31.55 -29.50
N PRO A 17 5.80 32.07 -29.50
CA PRO A 17 4.86 31.99 -30.62
C PRO A 17 4.90 33.19 -31.57
N ALA A 18 4.38 33.00 -32.79
CA ALA A 18 4.09 34.06 -33.76
C ALA A 18 2.66 33.98 -34.30
N THR A 19 2.12 35.16 -34.59
CA THR A 19 0.72 35.56 -34.77
C THR A 19 0.19 35.51 -36.22
N ALA A 20 -1.15 35.44 -36.31
CA ALA A 20 -2.05 36.21 -37.21
C ALA A 20 -2.72 35.56 -38.45
N ALA A 21 -4.05 35.78 -38.47
CA ALA A 21 -4.94 36.16 -39.59
C ALA A 21 -5.77 35.11 -40.39
N ALA A 22 -7.10 35.21 -40.18
CA ALA A 22 -8.30 35.07 -41.04
C ALA A 22 -8.20 34.43 -42.46
N THR A 23 -9.13 33.60 -42.96
CA THR A 23 -10.51 33.99 -43.38
C THR A 23 -11.35 32.76 -43.86
N SER A 24 -12.65 32.80 -43.55
CA SER A 24 -13.90 32.21 -44.14
C SER A 24 -13.94 31.18 -45.29
N SER A 25 -14.79 30.14 -45.13
CA SER A 25 -15.97 29.74 -45.97
C SER A 25 -16.35 28.25 -45.73
N THR A 26 -17.42 27.93 -44.97
CA THR A 26 -18.82 27.57 -45.37
C THR A 26 -19.05 26.28 -46.19
N LEU A 27 -19.81 25.34 -45.56
CA LEU A 27 -20.82 24.38 -46.07
C LEU A 27 -20.26 23.11 -46.78
N ASP A 28 -20.65 21.87 -46.46
CA ASP A 28 -22.01 21.30 -46.47
C ASP A 28 -22.22 20.09 -45.51
N GLU A 29 -23.42 20.05 -44.90
CA GLU A 29 -24.20 18.89 -44.42
C GLU A 29 -24.67 18.02 -45.63
N ALA A 30 -25.12 16.77 -45.62
CA ALA A 30 -25.44 15.70 -44.68
C ALA A 30 -25.72 14.43 -45.53
N ALA A 31 -25.72 13.23 -44.94
CA ALA A 31 -26.82 12.25 -45.12
C ALA A 31 -26.55 10.92 -44.38
N ASN A 32 -27.57 10.55 -43.59
CA ASN A 32 -27.82 9.32 -42.84
C ASN A 32 -27.88 8.04 -43.69
N ALA A 33 -27.61 6.87 -43.08
CA ALA A 33 -28.65 5.89 -42.71
C ALA A 33 -28.09 4.59 -42.08
N ASP A 34 -28.48 4.38 -40.80
CA ASP A 34 -29.07 3.17 -40.21
C ASP A 34 -28.49 1.76 -40.43
N SER A 35 -28.11 1.06 -39.34
CA SER A 35 -28.98 0.03 -38.72
C SER A 35 -28.39 -0.70 -37.49
N LYS A 36 -29.15 -0.60 -36.38
CA LYS A 36 -29.57 -1.62 -35.37
C LYS A 36 -28.61 -2.41 -34.47
N ASP A 37 -28.95 -2.28 -33.18
CA ASP A 37 -29.03 -3.29 -32.10
C ASP A 37 -27.76 -3.89 -31.48
N GLN A 38 -27.35 -3.29 -30.35
CA GLN A 38 -27.22 -4.02 -29.07
C GLN A 38 -27.27 -3.02 -27.90
N LYS A 39 -28.43 -2.90 -27.25
CA LYS A 39 -28.58 -2.23 -25.95
C LYS A 39 -27.96 -3.09 -24.85
N GLY A 40 -26.65 -2.99 -24.66
CA GLY A 40 -26.08 -3.18 -23.34
C GLY A 40 -26.45 -1.96 -22.51
N SER A 41 -27.37 -2.10 -21.56
CA SER A 41 -27.61 -1.08 -20.55
C SER A 41 -26.33 -0.97 -19.72
N TYR A 42 -25.43 -0.05 -20.10
CA TYR A 42 -24.46 0.51 -19.19
C TYR A 42 -25.26 1.34 -18.19
N VAL A 43 -25.87 0.66 -17.23
CA VAL A 43 -26.19 1.26 -15.93
C VAL A 43 -24.87 1.84 -15.48
N GLY A 44 -24.80 3.17 -15.38
CA GLY A 44 -23.59 3.88 -14.99
C GLY A 44 -23.03 3.21 -13.74
N VAL A 45 -21.93 2.48 -13.92
CA VAL A 45 -21.18 1.93 -12.80
C VAL A 45 -20.70 3.19 -12.10
N HIS A 46 -21.30 3.50 -10.95
CA HIS A 46 -20.63 4.36 -9.98
C HIS A 46 -19.23 3.77 -9.84
N SER A 47 -18.22 4.46 -10.38
CA SER A 47 -16.84 4.02 -10.22
C SER A 47 -16.62 4.01 -8.71
N THR A 48 -16.67 2.84 -8.10
CA THR A 48 -16.46 2.69 -6.66
C THR A 48 -15.02 3.05 -6.39
N GLY A 49 -14.79 4.21 -5.78
CA GLY A 49 -13.46 4.70 -5.46
C GLY A 49 -13.07 4.32 -4.04
N PHE A 50 -11.81 4.56 -3.67
CA PHE A 50 -11.36 4.35 -2.28
C PHE A 50 -12.13 5.18 -1.24
N ARG A 51 -12.79 6.26 -1.67
CA ARG A 51 -13.64 7.11 -0.81
C ARG A 51 -14.88 6.36 -0.30
N ASP A 52 -15.36 5.37 -1.05
CA ASP A 52 -16.55 4.60 -0.69
C ASP A 52 -16.28 3.61 0.43
N PHE A 53 -15.01 3.33 0.73
CA PHE A 53 -14.59 2.49 1.86
C PHE A 53 -14.59 3.22 3.21
N LEU A 54 -14.94 4.52 3.26
CA LEU A 54 -15.02 5.34 4.48
C LEU A 54 -13.71 5.31 5.31
N LEU A 55 -12.57 5.35 4.62
CA LEU A 55 -11.24 5.35 5.24
C LEU A 55 -10.93 6.67 5.97
N LYS A 56 -9.99 6.61 6.91
CA LYS A 56 -9.39 7.77 7.58
C LYS A 56 -8.91 8.80 6.53
N PRO A 57 -9.14 10.12 6.73
CA PRO A 57 -8.73 11.15 5.77
C PRO A 57 -7.24 11.11 5.40
N GLU A 58 -6.39 10.79 6.36
CA GLU A 58 -4.94 10.65 6.21
C GLU A 58 -4.59 9.52 5.23
N LEU A 59 -5.33 8.41 5.30
CA LEU A 59 -5.15 7.24 4.44
C LEU A 59 -5.62 7.52 3.02
N LEU A 60 -6.80 8.15 2.86
CA LEU A 60 -7.30 8.58 1.55
C LEU A 60 -6.34 9.53 0.86
N ARG A 61 -5.76 10.47 1.62
CA ARG A 61 -4.75 11.40 1.10
C ARG A 61 -3.50 10.65 0.63
N ALA A 62 -3.00 9.69 1.41
CA ALA A 62 -1.84 8.89 1.01
C ALA A 62 -2.13 8.07 -0.27
N ILE A 63 -3.29 7.41 -0.34
CA ILE A 63 -3.73 6.65 -1.52
C ILE A 63 -3.79 7.53 -2.77
N SER A 64 -4.33 8.75 -2.63
CA SER A 64 -4.39 9.72 -3.74
C SER A 64 -3.00 10.17 -4.21
N ASP A 65 -2.06 10.42 -3.29
CA ASP A 65 -0.67 10.80 -3.64
C ASP A 65 0.05 9.69 -4.41
N MET A 66 -0.35 8.43 -4.21
CA MET A 66 0.21 7.27 -4.91
C MET A 66 -0.40 7.08 -6.31
N GLY A 67 -1.40 7.88 -6.69
CA GLY A 67 -2.08 7.79 -7.97
C GLY A 67 -3.11 6.66 -8.05
N PHE A 68 -3.56 6.12 -6.92
CA PHE A 68 -4.60 5.09 -6.91
C PHE A 68 -5.99 5.72 -6.97
N GLU A 69 -6.65 5.59 -8.12
CA GLU A 69 -7.99 6.13 -8.35
C GLU A 69 -9.08 5.07 -8.15
N HIS A 70 -8.88 3.88 -8.73
CA HIS A 70 -9.84 2.79 -8.69
C HIS A 70 -9.26 1.57 -7.96
N PRO A 71 -9.97 1.04 -6.94
CA PRO A 71 -9.57 -0.19 -6.28
C PRO A 71 -9.74 -1.39 -7.22
N SER A 72 -8.81 -2.33 -7.14
CA SER A 72 -8.91 -3.61 -7.87
C SER A 72 -10.06 -4.47 -7.33
N GLU A 73 -10.46 -5.49 -8.09
CA GLU A 73 -11.53 -6.43 -7.70
C GLU A 73 -11.28 -7.03 -6.30
N VAL A 74 -10.07 -7.55 -6.07
CA VAL A 74 -9.70 -8.10 -4.75
C VAL A 74 -9.77 -7.06 -3.62
N GLN A 75 -9.50 -5.79 -3.92
CA GLN A 75 -9.62 -4.70 -2.95
C GLN A 75 -11.08 -4.35 -2.66
N GLN A 76 -11.92 -4.28 -3.69
CA GLN A 76 -13.35 -4.03 -3.56
C GLN A 76 -14.06 -5.12 -2.74
N GLU A 77 -13.67 -6.38 -2.93
CA GLU A 77 -14.24 -7.49 -2.19
C GLU A 77 -13.72 -7.56 -0.74
N CYS A 78 -12.41 -7.42 -0.55
CA CYS A 78 -11.80 -7.71 0.75
C CYS A 78 -11.80 -6.51 1.72
N ILE A 79 -11.55 -5.28 1.24
CA ILE A 79 -11.36 -4.12 2.12
C ILE A 79 -12.61 -3.84 2.99
N PRO A 80 -13.84 -3.81 2.46
CA PRO A 80 -15.03 -3.53 3.26
C PRO A 80 -15.23 -4.53 4.41
N GLN A 81 -15.02 -5.82 4.16
CA GLN A 81 -15.17 -6.86 5.17
C GLN A 81 -14.02 -6.83 6.19
N ALA A 82 -12.79 -6.65 5.72
CA ALA A 82 -11.61 -6.62 6.59
C ALA A 82 -11.57 -5.40 7.53
N ILE A 83 -12.11 -4.24 7.13
CA ILE A 83 -12.23 -3.05 8.00
C ILE A 83 -13.18 -3.31 9.19
N LEU A 84 -14.15 -4.22 9.04
CA LEU A 84 -15.05 -4.63 10.11
C LEU A 84 -14.41 -5.65 11.07
N GLY A 85 -13.13 -5.97 10.90
CA GLY A 85 -12.41 -6.92 11.74
C GLY A 85 -12.72 -8.39 11.44
N MET A 86 -13.31 -8.69 10.27
CA MET A 86 -13.57 -10.07 9.86
C MET A 86 -12.29 -10.76 9.40
N ASP A 87 -12.18 -12.05 9.69
CA ASP A 87 -11.12 -12.90 9.16
C ASP A 87 -11.27 -13.05 7.64
N VAL A 88 -10.18 -12.86 6.91
CA VAL A 88 -10.16 -12.90 5.44
C VAL A 88 -9.17 -13.95 4.96
N LEU A 89 -9.68 -14.91 4.18
CA LEU A 89 -8.87 -15.75 3.32
C LEU A 89 -9.01 -15.25 1.88
N CYS A 90 -7.92 -14.76 1.31
CA CYS A 90 -7.91 -14.12 0.00
C CYS A 90 -6.93 -14.84 -0.94
N GLN A 91 -7.43 -15.28 -2.09
CA GLN A 91 -6.62 -15.82 -3.18
C GLN A 91 -6.82 -14.97 -4.44
N ALA A 92 -5.75 -14.34 -4.90
CA ALA A 92 -5.74 -13.60 -6.16
C ALA A 92 -4.38 -13.74 -6.85
N LYS A 93 -4.31 -13.42 -8.14
CA LYS A 93 -3.06 -13.43 -8.90
C LYS A 93 -2.03 -12.45 -8.30
N SER A 94 -0.74 -12.68 -8.58
CA SER A 94 0.31 -11.72 -8.21
C SER A 94 0.07 -10.38 -8.92
N GLY A 95 0.42 -9.27 -8.26
CA GLY A 95 0.23 -7.91 -8.79
C GLY A 95 -1.20 -7.35 -8.67
N MET A 96 -2.19 -8.10 -8.20
CA MET A 96 -3.59 -7.63 -8.09
C MET A 96 -3.86 -6.69 -6.91
N GLY A 97 -2.82 -6.30 -6.15
CA GLY A 97 -2.96 -5.35 -5.04
C GLY A 97 -3.39 -5.97 -3.70
N LYS A 98 -3.14 -7.26 -3.47
CA LYS A 98 -3.41 -7.95 -2.19
C LYS A 98 -2.71 -7.28 -1.00
N THR A 99 -1.46 -6.84 -1.18
CA THR A 99 -0.71 -6.14 -0.13
C THR A 99 -1.43 -4.87 0.33
N ALA A 100 -1.95 -4.10 -0.62
CA ALA A 100 -2.72 -2.89 -0.31
C ALA A 100 -4.02 -3.19 0.44
N VAL A 101 -4.61 -4.40 0.31
CA VAL A 101 -5.77 -4.81 1.11
C VAL A 101 -5.41 -4.77 2.59
N PHE A 102 -4.46 -5.59 3.02
CA PHE A 102 -4.15 -5.69 4.45
C PHE A 102 -3.43 -4.45 4.99
N VAL A 103 -2.63 -3.75 4.18
CA VAL A 103 -2.00 -2.49 4.58
C VAL A 103 -3.07 -1.44 4.87
N THR A 104 -4.05 -1.28 3.96
CA THR A 104 -5.14 -0.32 4.13
C THR A 104 -5.99 -0.68 5.35
N THR A 105 -6.39 -1.94 5.48
CA THR A 105 -7.34 -2.37 6.52
C THR A 105 -6.74 -2.31 7.92
N THR A 106 -5.46 -2.66 8.06
CA THR A 106 -4.77 -2.58 9.36
C THR A 106 -4.45 -1.14 9.73
N LEU A 107 -4.04 -0.27 8.80
CA LEU A 107 -3.88 1.17 9.08
C LEU A 107 -5.21 1.86 9.39
N GLN A 108 -6.30 1.42 8.78
CA GLN A 108 -7.63 1.92 9.09
C GLN A 108 -8.01 1.61 10.54
N GLN A 109 -7.70 0.40 11.03
CA GLN A 109 -8.09 -0.07 12.37
C GLN A 109 -7.05 0.22 13.45
N ILE A 110 -5.83 0.63 13.10
CA ILE A 110 -4.77 0.81 14.09
C ILE A 110 -5.07 1.97 15.06
N GLU A 111 -4.86 1.69 16.33
CA GLU A 111 -4.82 2.63 17.45
C GLU A 111 -3.42 2.54 18.06
N PRO A 112 -2.47 3.41 17.67
CA PRO A 112 -1.08 3.29 18.08
C PRO A 112 -0.90 3.59 19.58
N VAL A 113 -0.24 2.66 20.29
CA VAL A 113 0.14 2.78 21.70
C VAL A 113 1.64 2.51 21.83
N ASP A 114 2.36 3.44 22.46
CA ASP A 114 3.82 3.33 22.59
C ASP A 114 4.24 2.08 23.38
N GLY A 115 5.18 1.33 22.80
CA GLY A 115 5.63 0.05 23.34
C GLY A 115 4.79 -1.16 22.95
N GLU A 116 3.67 -0.99 22.25
CA GLU A 116 2.78 -2.09 21.86
C GLU A 116 2.86 -2.42 20.36
N VAL A 117 3.07 -3.70 20.06
CA VAL A 117 2.91 -4.24 18.70
C VAL A 117 1.46 -4.67 18.52
N SER A 118 0.74 -3.99 17.63
CA SER A 118 -0.69 -4.23 17.37
C SER A 118 -0.94 -5.01 16.08
N VAL A 119 -0.02 -4.94 15.12
CA VAL A 119 -0.11 -5.62 13.83
C VAL A 119 1.16 -6.44 13.62
N ILE A 120 1.00 -7.71 13.26
CA ILE A 120 2.09 -8.57 12.79
C ILE A 120 1.76 -9.04 11.38
N VAL A 121 2.70 -8.85 10.47
CA VAL A 121 2.68 -9.40 9.10
C VAL A 121 3.85 -10.36 8.95
N LEU A 122 3.54 -11.60 8.58
CA LEU A 122 4.52 -12.60 8.20
C LEU A 122 4.55 -12.79 6.69
N CYS A 123 5.76 -12.95 6.15
CA CYS A 123 5.99 -13.30 4.75
C CYS A 123 7.24 -14.19 4.59
N HIS A 124 7.34 -14.89 3.47
CA HIS A 124 8.31 -15.97 3.31
C HIS A 124 9.77 -15.51 3.03
N THR A 125 9.98 -14.31 2.45
CA THR A 125 11.31 -13.78 2.09
C THR A 125 11.64 -12.44 2.77
N ARG A 126 12.93 -12.12 2.84
CA ARG A 126 13.43 -10.87 3.44
C ARG A 126 13.10 -9.67 2.56
N GLU A 127 13.21 -9.88 1.26
CA GLU A 127 12.93 -8.92 0.20
C GLU A 127 11.46 -8.51 0.24
N LEU A 128 10.55 -9.48 0.34
CA LEU A 128 9.11 -9.23 0.48
C LEU A 128 8.80 -8.49 1.79
N ALA A 129 9.46 -8.86 2.90
CA ALA A 129 9.28 -8.15 4.18
C ALA A 129 9.64 -6.66 4.06
N PHE A 130 10.74 -6.35 3.35
CA PHE A 130 11.15 -4.98 3.12
C PHE A 130 10.18 -4.23 2.20
N GLN A 131 9.68 -4.89 1.14
CA GLN A 131 8.67 -4.33 0.26
C GLN A 131 7.38 -3.98 1.02
N ILE A 132 6.85 -4.91 1.81
CA ILE A 132 5.64 -4.68 2.63
C ILE A 132 5.87 -3.53 3.64
N LYS A 133 7.04 -3.48 4.29
CA LYS A 133 7.37 -2.36 5.20
C LYS A 133 7.37 -1.01 4.48
N ASN A 134 7.82 -0.97 3.22
CA ASN A 134 7.76 0.25 2.41
C ASN A 134 6.32 0.58 1.99
N GLU A 135 5.47 -0.41 1.70
CA GLU A 135 4.04 -0.17 1.50
C GLU A 135 3.40 0.51 2.70
N TYR A 136 3.63 -0.01 3.90
CA TYR A 136 3.17 0.67 5.11
C TYR A 136 3.64 2.12 5.17
N ALA A 137 4.92 2.40 4.90
CA ALA A 137 5.43 3.77 4.91
C ALA A 137 4.77 4.69 3.87
N ARG A 138 4.41 4.18 2.70
CA ARG A 138 3.68 4.95 1.67
C ARG A 138 2.26 5.29 2.14
N PHE A 139 1.53 4.29 2.64
CA PHE A 139 0.15 4.46 3.08
C PHE A 139 0.02 5.22 4.41
N SER A 140 1.02 5.14 5.30
CA SER A 140 1.04 5.85 6.59
C SER A 140 1.73 7.22 6.52
N LYS A 141 2.03 7.75 5.33
CA LYS A 141 2.72 9.04 5.11
C LYS A 141 2.16 10.19 5.95
N TYR A 142 0.85 10.22 6.16
CA TYR A 142 0.13 11.26 6.90
C TYR A 142 -0.29 10.82 8.32
N MET A 143 0.25 9.71 8.83
CA MET A 143 -0.02 9.17 10.17
C MET A 143 1.28 9.18 11.01
N PRO A 144 1.73 10.35 11.52
CA PRO A 144 3.06 10.50 12.13
C PRO A 144 3.28 9.64 13.37
N ASN A 145 2.20 9.21 14.03
CA ASN A 145 2.24 8.36 15.21
C ASN A 145 2.33 6.87 14.87
N VAL A 146 2.23 6.47 13.59
CA VAL A 146 2.34 5.06 13.19
C VAL A 146 3.80 4.73 12.87
N ARG A 147 4.31 3.64 13.45
CA ARG A 147 5.68 3.18 13.29
C ARG A 147 5.67 1.74 12.81
N THR A 148 6.47 1.46 11.78
CA THR A 148 6.60 0.13 11.19
C THR A 148 8.03 -0.36 11.27
N GLY A 149 8.23 -1.55 11.83
CA GLY A 149 9.51 -2.24 11.91
C GLY A 149 9.55 -3.44 10.97
N VAL A 150 10.75 -3.81 10.52
CA VAL A 150 10.96 -5.02 9.71
C VAL A 150 12.05 -5.89 10.35
N PHE A 151 11.77 -7.19 10.53
CA PHE A 151 12.68 -8.11 11.21
C PHE A 151 12.89 -9.42 10.43
N TYR A 152 14.14 -9.71 10.07
CA TYR A 152 14.50 -10.92 9.34
C TYR A 152 15.91 -11.40 9.68
N GLY A 153 16.22 -12.67 9.38
CA GLY A 153 17.54 -13.28 9.57
C GLY A 153 18.69 -12.54 8.86
N GLY A 154 19.94 -12.77 9.29
CA GLY A 154 21.13 -12.18 8.66
C GLY A 154 21.64 -10.88 9.30
N THR A 155 20.86 -10.26 10.18
CA THR A 155 21.29 -9.17 11.07
C THR A 155 21.36 -9.64 12.53
N SER A 156 22.06 -8.92 13.39
CA SER A 156 22.10 -9.23 14.83
C SER A 156 20.70 -9.07 15.45
N VAL A 157 20.20 -10.13 16.09
CA VAL A 157 18.91 -10.10 16.81
C VAL A 157 18.91 -9.06 17.94
N LYS A 158 20.09 -8.75 18.52
CA LYS A 158 20.21 -7.77 19.60
C LYS A 158 19.75 -6.37 19.19
N VAL A 159 19.99 -5.98 17.94
CA VAL A 159 19.57 -4.67 17.41
C VAL A 159 18.04 -4.57 17.40
N ASP A 160 17.36 -5.63 16.97
CA ASP A 160 15.90 -5.69 16.98
C ASP A 160 15.36 -5.65 18.42
N GLN A 161 15.99 -6.40 19.34
CA GLN A 161 15.60 -6.42 20.76
C GLN A 161 15.75 -5.04 21.41
N GLU A 162 16.82 -4.30 21.10
CA GLU A 162 17.04 -2.95 21.61
C GLU A 162 15.99 -1.96 21.07
N LEU A 163 15.64 -2.07 19.79
CA LEU A 163 14.57 -1.26 19.18
C LEU A 163 13.22 -1.51 19.88
N LEU A 164 12.88 -2.78 20.11
CA LEU A 164 11.61 -3.20 20.73
C LEU A 164 11.50 -2.79 22.21
N LYS A 165 12.63 -2.71 22.93
CA LYS A 165 12.66 -2.29 24.35
C LYS A 165 12.39 -0.80 24.56
N THR A 166 12.70 0.03 23.57
CA THR A 166 12.52 1.49 23.68
C THR A 166 11.09 1.83 23.26
N LYS A 167 10.21 2.17 24.22
CA LYS A 167 8.75 2.31 23.97
C LYS A 167 8.41 3.28 22.82
N GLU A 168 9.09 4.42 22.79
CA GLU A 168 8.88 5.50 21.81
C GLU A 168 9.39 5.11 20.40
N LYS A 169 10.26 4.10 20.31
CA LYS A 169 10.79 3.58 19.04
C LYS A 169 10.16 2.24 18.65
N CYS A 170 9.51 1.56 19.59
CA CYS A 170 8.86 0.28 19.37
C CYS A 170 7.82 0.44 18.26
N PRO A 171 7.87 -0.40 17.20
CA PRO A 171 6.92 -0.32 16.11
C PRO A 171 5.54 -0.82 16.53
N HIS A 172 4.50 -0.15 16.05
CA HIS A 172 3.11 -0.61 16.18
C HIS A 172 2.80 -1.73 15.20
N ILE A 173 3.52 -1.76 14.07
CA ILE A 173 3.38 -2.69 12.97
C ILE A 173 4.71 -3.40 12.77
N VAL A 174 4.71 -4.72 12.88
CA VAL A 174 5.89 -5.55 12.64
C VAL A 174 5.70 -6.37 11.37
N VAL A 175 6.62 -6.22 10.42
CA VAL A 175 6.73 -7.11 9.25
C VAL A 175 7.92 -8.03 9.47
N ALA A 176 7.77 -9.35 9.36
CA ALA A 176 8.86 -10.25 9.69
C ALA A 176 8.87 -11.55 8.88
N THR A 177 10.05 -12.18 8.82
CA THR A 177 10.14 -13.58 8.39
C THR A 177 9.93 -14.52 9.60
N PRO A 178 9.35 -15.72 9.40
CA PRO A 178 8.96 -16.60 10.50
C PRO A 178 10.07 -16.90 11.51
N GLY A 179 11.29 -17.18 11.02
CA GLY A 179 12.43 -17.52 11.88
C GLY A 179 12.83 -16.40 12.86
N ARG A 180 12.89 -15.14 12.39
CA ARG A 180 13.25 -14.00 13.24
C ARG A 180 12.12 -13.65 14.19
N LEU A 181 10.87 -13.64 13.73
CA LEU A 181 9.72 -13.36 14.59
C LEU A 181 9.65 -14.38 15.74
N ASN A 182 9.80 -15.68 15.44
CA ASN A 182 9.80 -16.74 16.45
C ASN A 182 10.92 -16.55 17.48
N ALA A 183 12.12 -16.13 17.06
CA ALA A 183 13.21 -15.83 17.99
C ALA A 183 12.86 -14.66 18.94
N LEU A 184 12.30 -13.56 18.41
CA LEU A 184 11.90 -12.39 19.19
C LEU A 184 10.75 -12.68 20.16
N VAL A 185 9.80 -13.53 19.78
CA VAL A 185 8.69 -13.96 20.63
C VAL A 185 9.17 -14.91 21.73
N ARG A 186 10.01 -15.91 21.40
CA ARG A 186 10.54 -16.87 22.40
C ARG A 186 11.39 -16.19 23.47
N ASP A 187 12.12 -15.16 23.09
CA ASP A 187 12.91 -14.33 24.01
C ASP A 187 12.06 -13.27 24.75
N LYS A 188 10.75 -13.20 24.49
CA LYS A 188 9.81 -12.23 25.08
C LYS A 188 10.12 -10.77 24.73
N SER A 189 10.89 -10.54 23.67
CA SER A 189 11.15 -9.20 23.14
C SER A 189 9.95 -8.64 22.38
N ILE A 190 9.13 -9.51 21.77
CA ILE A 190 7.78 -9.16 21.30
C ILE A 190 6.76 -9.86 22.20
N ASN A 191 5.83 -9.09 22.75
CA ASN A 191 4.68 -9.60 23.49
C ASN A 191 3.45 -9.60 22.56
N GLY A 192 2.85 -10.78 22.35
CA GLY A 192 1.68 -10.94 21.48
C GLY A 192 0.34 -10.50 22.08
N SER A 193 0.29 -10.12 23.36
CA SER A 193 -0.98 -9.80 24.05
C SER A 193 -1.71 -8.57 23.52
N SER A 194 -1.00 -7.62 22.90
CA SER A 194 -1.57 -6.43 22.26
C SER A 194 -1.85 -6.60 20.77
N VAL A 195 -1.51 -7.75 20.18
CA VAL A 195 -1.67 -7.98 18.74
C VAL A 195 -3.17 -8.14 18.44
N ARG A 196 -3.68 -7.26 17.58
CA ARG A 196 -5.07 -7.25 17.10
C ARG A 196 -5.20 -7.74 15.67
N HIS A 197 -4.14 -7.62 14.88
CA HIS A 197 -4.13 -8.06 13.49
C HIS A 197 -2.93 -8.95 13.23
N PHE A 198 -3.18 -10.11 12.67
CA PHE A 198 -2.16 -11.07 12.28
C PHE A 198 -2.37 -11.45 10.81
N VAL A 199 -1.38 -11.15 9.97
CA VAL A 199 -1.47 -11.29 8.52
C VAL A 199 -0.40 -12.27 8.04
N LEU A 200 -0.80 -13.19 7.18
CA LEU A 200 0.08 -14.12 6.48
C LEU A 200 0.06 -13.80 4.99
N ASP A 201 1.15 -13.25 4.44
CA ASP A 201 1.30 -13.03 3.01
C ASP A 201 2.12 -14.16 2.38
N GLU A 202 1.67 -14.65 1.21
CA GLU A 202 2.17 -15.88 0.58
C GLU A 202 2.17 -17.08 1.54
N CYS A 203 1.01 -17.30 2.17
CA CYS A 203 0.82 -18.34 3.18
C CYS A 203 1.05 -19.76 2.64
N ASP A 204 0.76 -20.01 1.36
CA ASP A 204 1.08 -21.26 0.67
C ASP A 204 2.58 -21.56 0.73
N LYS A 205 3.42 -20.58 0.40
CA LYS A 205 4.89 -20.71 0.48
C LYS A 205 5.41 -20.84 1.89
N MET A 206 4.79 -20.17 2.86
CA MET A 206 5.18 -20.32 4.26
C MET A 206 4.81 -21.71 4.83
N LEU A 207 3.67 -22.27 4.43
CA LEU A 207 3.19 -23.55 4.95
C LEU A 207 3.81 -24.77 4.25
N GLU A 208 4.25 -24.63 2.99
CA GLU A 208 5.03 -25.65 2.27
C GLU A 208 6.29 -26.08 3.05
N GLN A 209 6.86 -25.21 3.90
CA GLN A 209 8.07 -25.49 4.69
C GLN A 209 7.81 -26.28 5.98
N ILE A 210 6.55 -26.53 6.33
CA ILE A 210 6.12 -27.20 7.56
C ILE A 210 5.73 -28.66 7.30
N GLY A 211 5.44 -29.02 6.04
CA GLY A 211 5.10 -30.38 5.60
C GLY A 211 6.30 -31.15 5.08
#